data_AF-A0A2N2HFJ5-F1
#
_entry.id   AF-A0A2N2HFJ5-F1
#
_cell.length_a   1.000
_cell.length_b   1.000
_cell.length_c   1.000
_cell.angle_alpha   90.00
_cell.angle_beta   90.00
_cell.angle_gamma   90.00
#
_symmetry.space_group_name_H-M   'P 1'
#
loop_
_entity.id
_entity.type
_entity.pdbx_description
1 polymer ?
#
loop_
_entity_poly.entity_id
_entity_poly.type
_entity_poly.pdbx_seq_one_letter_code
_entity_poly.pdbx_strand_id
1 'polypeptide(L)'
;QARIAEVDGRPEQAMEKLSRLDSAWAIVARARLALETSDVPTAGDTGDAKFGSPLAGLLVSSRHHRVFLTAAAAVRRRDPRLALAYLKPALALRPDLPDLLQFHLQTQQFPEALAEGLRLFTAGYLNETLLSSLGSACLGLRNLEGALQWNDQRLADDPGSEPAFLRRLDVLTALGHDPAGLFRELAAHVARFPYHRDTLLLYWASPSFRQTTLPDLKALLDLNWGKDAPAVFLLNREEHFLSSRGGAFVRVTRWVRLNTPVAVEELGELELPSDALILDVRTLKADGTVYPPSSTPQKSSFSLRNLEPGDIVIFSYLRVNAPVPGLPGRTWGPRFQLSHRAFPTVLAEWVVHAPLDLPLVLRPEGRLPEIQRTI
;
A
#
# COMPACT_ATOMS: atom_id res chain seq x y z
N GLN A 1 28.91 -35.42 9.14
CA GLN A 1 29.75 -36.19 8.20
C GLN A 1 29.31 -36.01 6.73
N ALA A 2 28.06 -36.25 6.35
CA ALA A 2 27.59 -35.98 4.98
C ALA A 2 27.81 -34.51 4.55
N ARG A 3 27.47 -33.55 5.43
CA ARG A 3 27.72 -32.11 5.20
C ARG A 3 29.21 -31.74 5.05
N ILE A 4 30.11 -32.50 5.68
CA ILE A 4 31.56 -32.30 5.54
C ILE A 4 31.99 -32.76 4.14
N ALA A 5 31.53 -33.95 3.71
CA ALA A 5 31.80 -34.44 2.35
C ALA A 5 31.26 -33.51 1.27
N GLU A 6 30.10 -32.89 1.50
CA GLU A 6 29.53 -31.87 0.61
C GLU A 6 30.39 -30.60 0.53
N VAL A 7 30.81 -30.03 1.67
CA VAL A 7 31.67 -28.84 1.72
C VAL A 7 33.02 -29.09 1.04
N ASP A 8 33.50 -30.33 1.11
CA ASP A 8 34.74 -30.75 0.45
C ASP A 8 34.56 -31.06 -1.06
N GLY A 9 33.39 -30.76 -1.65
CA GLY A 9 33.13 -31.00 -3.08
C GLY A 9 33.01 -32.47 -3.46
N ARG A 10 32.63 -33.35 -2.52
CA ARG A 10 32.48 -34.80 -2.74
C ARG A 10 31.01 -35.23 -2.61
N PRO A 11 30.16 -34.88 -3.59
CA PRO A 11 28.72 -35.07 -3.47
C PRO A 11 28.31 -36.55 -3.50
N GLU A 12 29.05 -37.42 -4.19
CA GLU A 12 28.81 -38.87 -4.18
C GLU A 12 29.01 -39.47 -2.79
N GLN A 13 30.07 -39.07 -2.09
CA GLN A 13 30.36 -39.53 -0.74
C GLN A 13 29.37 -38.95 0.28
N ALA A 14 28.85 -37.74 0.04
CA ALA A 14 27.73 -37.21 0.79
C ALA A 14 26.46 -38.05 0.54
N MET A 15 26.16 -38.42 -0.72
CA MET A 15 25.02 -39.24 -1.10
C MET A 15 25.05 -40.63 -0.44
N GLU A 16 26.19 -41.32 -0.47
CA GLU A 16 26.38 -42.63 0.15
C GLU A 16 26.18 -42.57 1.68
N LYS A 17 26.67 -41.52 2.33
CA LYS A 17 26.47 -41.35 3.77
C LYS A 17 25.03 -41.04 4.12
N LEU A 18 24.34 -40.31 3.24
CA LEU A 18 22.93 -40.02 3.43
C LEU A 18 22.06 -41.23 3.12
N SER A 19 22.40 -42.10 2.15
CA SER A 19 21.59 -43.27 1.75
C SER A 19 21.35 -44.26 2.89
N ARG A 20 22.24 -44.30 3.86
CA ARG A 20 22.15 -45.12 5.08
C ARG A 20 21.22 -44.55 6.16
N LEU A 21 20.65 -43.38 5.94
CA LEU A 21 19.80 -42.69 6.92
C LEU A 21 18.37 -42.57 6.36
N ASP A 22 17.38 -43.04 7.12
CA ASP A 22 15.95 -42.91 6.78
C ASP A 22 15.29 -41.67 7.40
N SER A 23 16.11 -40.71 7.82
CA SER A 23 15.60 -39.42 8.29
C SER A 23 15.12 -38.57 7.11
N ALA A 24 14.07 -37.78 7.31
CA ALA A 24 13.60 -36.80 6.32
C ALA A 24 14.69 -35.85 5.85
N TRP A 25 15.57 -35.41 6.75
CA TRP A 25 16.71 -34.58 6.37
C TRP A 25 17.63 -35.30 5.38
N ALA A 26 17.89 -36.60 5.58
CA ALA A 26 18.68 -37.38 4.67
C ALA A 26 17.99 -37.58 3.31
N ILE A 27 16.68 -37.81 3.31
CA ILE A 27 15.90 -37.90 2.06
C ILE A 27 16.00 -36.61 1.26
N VAL A 28 15.86 -35.44 1.90
CA VAL A 28 15.94 -34.14 1.23
C VAL A 28 17.36 -33.80 0.79
N ALA A 29 18.36 -34.08 1.64
CA ALA A 29 19.76 -33.84 1.30
C ALA A 29 20.20 -34.72 0.12
N ARG A 30 19.70 -35.96 0.01
CA ARG A 30 19.89 -36.82 -1.16
C ARG A 30 19.23 -36.22 -2.40
N ALA A 31 17.97 -35.80 -2.31
CA ALA A 31 17.27 -35.20 -3.44
C ALA A 31 17.96 -33.94 -3.98
N ARG A 32 18.49 -33.07 -3.09
CA ARG A 32 19.26 -31.89 -3.49
C ARG A 32 20.60 -32.27 -4.13
N LEU A 33 21.40 -33.13 -3.48
CA LEU A 33 22.70 -33.54 -4.01
C LEU A 33 22.58 -34.23 -5.37
N ALA A 34 21.51 -35.00 -5.58
CA ALA A 34 21.28 -35.70 -6.84
C ALA A 34 21.05 -34.72 -8.00
N LEU A 35 20.42 -33.57 -7.74
CA LEU A 35 20.20 -32.52 -8.74
C LEU A 35 21.46 -31.69 -9.02
N GLU A 36 22.32 -31.52 -8.01
CA GLU A 36 23.61 -30.84 -8.18
C GLU A 36 24.63 -31.71 -8.94
N THR A 37 24.49 -33.04 -8.88
CA THR A 37 25.37 -34.00 -9.58
C THR A 37 24.83 -34.51 -10.91
N SER A 38 23.55 -34.28 -11.23
CA SER A 38 22.98 -34.70 -12.50
C SER A 38 23.30 -33.66 -13.57
N ASP A 39 24.24 -33.96 -14.47
CA ASP A 39 24.30 -33.30 -15.77
C ASP A 39 22.96 -33.56 -16.47
N VAL A 40 22.14 -32.52 -16.63
CA VAL A 40 20.76 -32.62 -17.12
C VAL A 40 20.72 -33.37 -18.47
N PRO A 41 20.10 -34.55 -18.55
CA PRO A 41 19.81 -35.19 -19.83
C PRO A 41 18.64 -34.45 -20.49
N THR A 42 18.75 -34.23 -21.79
CA THR A 42 17.66 -33.71 -22.63
C THR A 42 16.43 -34.61 -22.54
N ALA A 43 15.26 -33.97 -22.45
CA ALA A 43 13.96 -34.59 -22.21
C ALA A 43 13.66 -35.74 -23.19
N GLY A 44 13.54 -36.97 -22.68
CA GLY A 44 13.21 -38.11 -23.52
C GLY A 44 13.13 -39.46 -22.83
N ASP A 45 12.71 -39.56 -21.55
CA ASP A 45 12.20 -40.82 -21.02
C ASP A 45 11.53 -40.61 -19.66
N THR A 46 10.21 -40.78 -19.57
CA THR A 46 9.46 -40.81 -18.31
C THR A 46 8.81 -42.17 -18.14
N GLY A 47 9.57 -43.14 -17.63
CA GLY A 47 9.04 -44.40 -17.13
C GLY A 47 8.54 -44.24 -15.68
N ASP A 48 7.31 -44.69 -15.42
CA ASP A 48 6.65 -44.73 -14.12
C ASP A 48 7.41 -45.61 -13.10
N ALA A 49 8.35 -45.02 -12.36
CA ALA A 49 8.95 -45.65 -11.19
C ALA A 49 8.10 -45.38 -9.94
N LYS A 50 7.32 -46.38 -9.50
CA LYS A 50 6.61 -46.39 -8.21
C LYS A 50 7.61 -46.50 -7.05
N PHE A 51 8.09 -45.36 -6.55
CA PHE A 51 8.73 -45.29 -5.23
C PHE A 51 7.65 -45.26 -4.14
N GLY A 52 7.60 -46.29 -3.29
CA GLY A 52 6.79 -46.28 -2.07
C GLY A 52 7.23 -45.13 -1.17
N SER A 53 6.30 -44.25 -0.79
CA SER A 53 6.62 -42.95 -0.19
C SER A 53 7.30 -43.10 1.18
N PRO A 54 8.60 -42.78 1.34
CA PRO A 54 9.32 -42.82 2.61
C PRO A 54 8.86 -41.72 3.59
N LEU A 55 7.79 -40.98 3.27
CA LEU A 55 7.24 -39.89 4.07
C LEU A 55 6.22 -40.38 5.12
N ALA A 56 5.76 -41.63 5.05
CA ALA A 56 4.71 -42.16 5.92
C ALA A 56 5.06 -42.20 7.42
N GLY A 57 6.36 -42.12 7.79
CA GLY A 57 6.82 -42.15 9.19
C GLY A 57 7.04 -40.79 9.84
N LEU A 58 6.76 -39.67 9.15
CA LEU A 58 7.07 -38.33 9.66
C LEU A 58 5.85 -37.71 10.36
N LEU A 59 6.00 -37.40 11.65
CA LEU A 59 4.97 -36.72 12.43
C LEU A 59 4.63 -35.35 11.82
N VAL A 60 3.33 -35.03 11.81
CA VAL A 60 2.73 -33.76 11.33
C VAL A 60 3.35 -32.54 12.02
N SER A 61 3.89 -32.70 13.23
CA SER A 61 4.56 -31.63 14.00
C SER A 61 6.01 -31.37 13.59
N SER A 62 6.58 -32.16 12.67
CA SER A 62 8.01 -32.09 12.40
C SER A 62 8.37 -30.85 11.57
N ARG A 63 9.49 -30.20 11.92
CA ARG A 63 10.05 -29.04 11.19
C ARG A 63 10.49 -29.37 9.76
N HIS A 64 10.36 -30.62 9.32
CA HIS A 64 10.81 -31.10 8.02
C HIS A 64 10.07 -30.45 6.84
N HIS A 65 8.80 -30.06 6.99
CA HIS A 65 8.08 -29.30 5.96
C HIS A 65 8.82 -28.00 5.57
N ARG A 66 9.50 -27.34 6.53
CA ARG A 66 10.26 -26.10 6.26
C ARG A 66 11.43 -26.30 5.29
N VAL A 67 12.04 -27.49 5.29
CA VAL A 67 13.15 -27.80 4.39
C VAL A 67 12.63 -27.85 2.95
N PHE A 68 11.49 -28.50 2.74
CA PHE A 68 10.81 -28.54 1.45
C PHE A 68 10.34 -27.15 0.99
N LEU A 69 9.80 -26.33 1.90
CA LEU A 69 9.43 -24.94 1.58
C LEU A 69 10.63 -24.09 1.17
N THR A 70 11.77 -24.26 1.86
CA THR A 70 13.01 -23.54 1.54
C THR A 70 13.58 -23.99 0.19
N ALA A 71 13.56 -25.30 -0.10
CA ALA A 71 13.97 -25.84 -1.38
C ALA A 71 13.07 -25.33 -2.52
N ALA A 72 11.75 -25.37 -2.32
CA ALA A 72 10.77 -24.82 -3.26
C ALA A 72 11.04 -23.34 -3.55
N ALA A 73 11.25 -22.52 -2.51
CA ALA A 73 11.55 -21.09 -2.65
C ALA A 73 12.85 -20.82 -3.41
N ALA A 74 13.90 -21.63 -3.19
CA ALA A 74 15.19 -21.49 -3.85
C ALA A 74 15.13 -21.78 -5.36
N VAL A 75 14.37 -22.79 -5.77
CA VAL A 75 14.27 -23.18 -7.19
C VAL A 75 13.14 -22.45 -7.93
N ARG A 76 12.16 -21.88 -7.24
CA ARG A 76 10.96 -21.24 -7.82
C ARG A 76 11.25 -20.25 -8.96
N ARG A 77 12.29 -19.43 -8.84
CA ARG A 77 12.64 -18.44 -9.87
C ARG A 77 13.24 -19.08 -11.13
N ARG A 78 13.88 -20.24 -11.01
CA ARG A 78 14.58 -20.93 -12.11
C ARG A 78 13.68 -21.97 -12.77
N ASP A 79 12.96 -22.74 -11.98
CA ASP A 79 12.08 -23.81 -12.46
C ASP A 79 10.84 -23.94 -11.54
N PRO A 80 9.70 -23.38 -11.96
CA PRO A 80 8.44 -23.54 -11.23
C PRO A 80 7.98 -25.00 -11.10
N ARG A 81 8.24 -25.86 -12.09
CA ARG A 81 7.81 -27.27 -12.03
C ARG A 81 8.57 -28.01 -10.94
N LEU A 82 9.87 -27.74 -10.83
CA LEU A 82 10.70 -28.29 -9.76
C LEU A 82 10.28 -27.77 -8.37
N ALA A 83 9.90 -26.50 -8.26
CA ALA A 83 9.35 -25.97 -7.01
C ALA A 83 8.08 -26.72 -6.56
N LEU A 84 7.19 -27.04 -7.49
CA LEU A 84 5.98 -27.83 -7.19
C LEU A 84 6.31 -29.24 -6.70
N ALA A 85 7.36 -29.87 -7.25
CA ALA A 85 7.83 -31.19 -6.80
C ALA A 85 8.29 -31.17 -5.33
N TYR A 86 8.85 -30.04 -4.84
CA TYR A 86 9.19 -29.86 -3.43
C TYR A 86 7.99 -29.50 -2.55
N LEU A 87 7.00 -28.79 -3.08
CA LEU A 87 5.80 -28.43 -2.30
C LEU A 87 4.93 -29.66 -1.97
N LYS A 88 4.83 -30.64 -2.86
CA LYS A 88 4.01 -31.85 -2.63
C LYS A 88 4.38 -32.62 -1.35
N PRO A 89 5.66 -32.96 -1.08
CA PRO A 89 6.08 -33.53 0.20
C PRO A 89 5.81 -32.63 1.40
N ALA A 90 5.93 -31.30 1.26
CA ALA A 90 5.64 -30.36 2.35
C ALA A 90 4.16 -30.46 2.76
N LEU A 91 3.25 -30.53 1.79
CA LEU A 91 1.80 -30.65 2.01
C LEU A 91 1.40 -31.99 2.61
N ALA A 92 2.07 -33.08 2.21
CA ALA A 92 1.85 -34.39 2.82
C ALA A 92 2.16 -34.36 4.34
N LEU A 93 3.14 -33.57 4.75
CA LEU A 93 3.50 -33.38 6.16
C LEU A 93 2.61 -32.35 6.87
N ARG A 94 2.18 -31.31 6.16
CA ARG A 94 1.35 -30.22 6.67
C ARG A 94 0.29 -29.84 5.63
N PRO A 95 -0.89 -30.51 5.66
CA PRO A 95 -1.97 -30.24 4.72
C PRO A 95 -2.59 -28.85 4.84
N ASP A 96 -2.25 -28.09 5.88
CA ASP A 96 -2.75 -26.74 6.18
C ASP A 96 -1.83 -25.61 5.65
N LEU A 97 -0.81 -25.93 4.84
CA LEU A 97 0.13 -24.93 4.33
C LEU A 97 -0.49 -24.08 3.20
N PRO A 98 -0.50 -22.74 3.33
CA PRO A 98 -0.97 -21.84 2.28
C PRO A 98 0.03 -21.68 1.13
N ASP A 99 1.27 -22.18 1.27
CA ASP A 99 2.35 -22.00 0.30
C ASP A 99 2.02 -22.54 -1.10
N LEU A 100 1.24 -23.62 -1.19
CA LEU A 100 0.81 -24.16 -2.49
C LEU A 100 -0.17 -23.23 -3.20
N LEU A 101 -1.14 -22.69 -2.46
CA LEU A 101 -2.06 -21.67 -2.96
C LEU A 101 -1.29 -20.45 -3.47
N GLN A 102 -0.33 -19.94 -2.69
CA GLN A 102 0.50 -18.80 -3.10
C GLN A 102 1.36 -19.12 -4.33
N PHE A 103 1.90 -20.34 -4.41
CA PHE A 103 2.64 -20.79 -5.57
C PHE A 103 1.76 -20.76 -6.83
N HIS A 104 0.56 -21.35 -6.78
CA HIS A 104 -0.36 -21.36 -7.91
C HIS A 104 -0.81 -19.96 -8.34
N LEU A 105 -1.07 -19.05 -7.39
CA LEU A 105 -1.36 -17.65 -7.71
C LEU A 105 -0.21 -16.97 -8.45
N GLN A 106 1.03 -17.18 -8.00
CA GLN A 106 2.22 -16.58 -8.62
C GLN A 106 2.52 -17.14 -10.01
N THR A 107 2.23 -18.42 -10.24
CA THR A 107 2.36 -19.07 -11.55
C THR A 107 1.14 -18.92 -12.44
N GLN A 108 0.15 -18.11 -12.03
CA GLN A 108 -1.11 -17.88 -12.74
C GLN A 108 -1.93 -19.16 -13.00
N GLN A 109 -1.74 -20.19 -12.17
CA GLN A 109 -2.52 -21.42 -12.15
C GLN A 109 -3.79 -21.21 -11.32
N PHE A 110 -4.67 -20.33 -11.79
CA PHE A 110 -5.83 -19.89 -11.03
C PHE A 110 -6.86 -20.99 -10.71
N PRO A 111 -7.15 -21.98 -11.58
CA PRO A 111 -8.02 -23.09 -11.22
C PRO A 111 -7.49 -23.89 -10.03
N GLU A 112 -6.18 -24.20 -10.04
CA GLU A 112 -5.50 -24.93 -8.98
C GLU A 112 -5.41 -24.11 -7.70
N ALA A 113 -5.15 -22.80 -7.81
CA ALA A 113 -5.19 -21.87 -6.68
C ALA A 113 -6.58 -21.87 -6.03
N LEU A 114 -7.66 -21.76 -6.80
CA LEU A 114 -9.01 -21.76 -6.27
C LEU A 114 -9.34 -23.08 -5.57
N ALA A 115 -9.03 -24.22 -6.20
CA ALA A 115 -9.27 -25.54 -5.61
C ALA A 115 -8.52 -25.73 -4.28
N GLU A 116 -7.25 -25.33 -4.23
CA GLU A 116 -6.43 -25.42 -3.02
C GLU A 116 -6.92 -24.45 -1.93
N GLY A 117 -7.31 -23.23 -2.29
CA GLY A 117 -7.90 -22.28 -1.36
C GLY A 117 -9.21 -22.79 -0.74
N LEU A 118 -10.10 -23.38 -1.54
CA LEU A 118 -11.36 -23.95 -1.05
C LEU A 118 -11.12 -25.15 -0.14
N ARG A 119 -10.10 -25.97 -0.43
CA ARG A 119 -9.67 -27.08 0.43
C ARG A 119 -9.21 -26.56 1.80
N LEU A 120 -8.36 -25.53 1.83
CA LEU A 120 -7.90 -24.90 3.06
C LEU A 120 -9.07 -24.29 3.86
N PHE A 121 -9.96 -23.56 3.18
CA PHE A 121 -11.16 -22.98 3.79
C PHE A 121 -12.04 -24.05 4.45
N THR A 122 -12.31 -25.15 3.74
CA THR A 122 -13.12 -26.27 4.23
C THR A 122 -12.46 -26.98 5.40
N ALA A 123 -11.13 -27.03 5.44
CA ALA A 123 -10.35 -27.57 6.57
C ALA A 123 -10.35 -26.65 7.81
N GLY A 124 -11.09 -25.53 7.79
CA GLY A 124 -11.15 -24.57 8.89
C GLY A 124 -9.95 -23.63 8.96
N TYR A 125 -9.11 -23.59 7.91
CA TYR A 125 -8.03 -22.61 7.82
C TYR A 125 -8.65 -21.25 7.47
N LEU A 126 -8.92 -20.44 8.48
CA LEU A 126 -9.44 -19.07 8.31
C LEU A 126 -8.34 -18.09 8.69
N ASN A 127 -7.78 -17.43 7.67
CA ASN A 127 -6.92 -16.28 7.87
C ASN A 127 -7.19 -15.21 6.81
N GLU A 128 -6.76 -13.98 7.11
CA GLU A 128 -6.99 -12.82 6.26
C GLU A 128 -6.40 -12.96 4.84
N THR A 129 -5.31 -13.71 4.71
CA THR A 129 -4.61 -13.92 3.43
C THR A 129 -5.32 -14.93 2.55
N LEU A 130 -6.02 -15.92 3.11
CA LEU A 130 -6.77 -16.92 2.35
C LEU A 130 -7.93 -16.28 1.58
N LEU A 131 -8.78 -15.49 2.25
CA LEU A 131 -9.93 -14.85 1.60
C LEU A 131 -9.47 -13.92 0.46
N SER A 132 -8.39 -13.17 0.69
CA SER A 132 -7.77 -12.33 -0.35
C SER A 132 -7.28 -13.18 -1.54
N SER A 133 -6.66 -14.32 -1.26
CA SER A 133 -6.12 -15.24 -2.27
C SER A 133 -7.22 -15.92 -3.10
N LEU A 134 -8.32 -16.30 -2.45
CA LEU A 134 -9.52 -16.83 -3.12
C LEU A 134 -10.14 -15.78 -4.06
N GLY A 135 -10.28 -14.53 -3.59
CA GLY A 135 -10.71 -13.41 -4.44
C GLY A 135 -9.81 -13.20 -5.65
N SER A 136 -8.48 -13.23 -5.47
CA SER A 136 -7.51 -13.14 -6.57
C SER A 136 -7.58 -14.32 -7.55
N ALA A 137 -7.78 -15.55 -7.07
CA ALA A 137 -7.95 -16.72 -7.93
C ALA A 137 -9.22 -16.60 -8.80
N CYS A 138 -10.34 -16.19 -8.19
CA CYS A 138 -11.59 -15.92 -8.91
C CYS A 138 -11.42 -14.82 -9.97
N LEU A 139 -10.73 -13.73 -9.65
CA LEU A 139 -10.39 -12.68 -10.62
C LEU A 139 -9.58 -13.21 -11.81
N GLY A 140 -8.55 -14.02 -11.54
CA GLY A 140 -7.73 -14.64 -12.60
C GLY A 140 -8.53 -15.58 -13.50
N LEU A 141 -9.56 -16.24 -12.97
CA LEU A 141 -10.53 -17.05 -13.71
C LEU A 141 -11.63 -16.24 -14.41
N ARG A 142 -11.62 -14.90 -14.29
CA ARG A 142 -12.71 -14.01 -14.73
C ARG A 142 -14.07 -14.34 -14.09
N ASN A 143 -14.07 -15.01 -12.94
CA ASN A 143 -15.24 -15.24 -12.12
C ASN A 143 -15.46 -14.04 -11.19
N LEU A 144 -16.07 -12.97 -11.73
CA LEU A 144 -16.29 -11.72 -11.02
C LEU A 144 -17.22 -11.88 -9.81
N GLU A 145 -18.26 -12.70 -9.92
CA GLU A 145 -19.19 -12.97 -8.81
C GLU A 145 -18.49 -13.67 -7.64
N GLY A 146 -17.69 -14.70 -7.93
CA GLY A 146 -16.89 -15.36 -6.90
C GLY A 146 -15.86 -14.41 -6.27
N ALA A 147 -15.23 -13.56 -7.08
CA ALA A 147 -14.31 -12.55 -6.56
C ALA A 147 -15.02 -11.54 -5.65
N LEU A 148 -16.22 -11.09 -6.01
CA LEU A 148 -17.04 -10.20 -5.19
C LEU A 148 -17.36 -10.86 -3.85
N GLN A 149 -17.88 -12.10 -3.89
CA GLN A 149 -18.23 -12.88 -2.70
C GLN A 149 -17.06 -12.98 -1.71
N TRP A 150 -15.85 -13.31 -2.19
CA TRP A 150 -14.68 -13.45 -1.30
C TRP A 150 -14.18 -12.12 -0.75
N ASN A 151 -14.25 -11.02 -1.51
CA ASN A 151 -13.91 -9.71 -0.98
C ASN A 151 -14.96 -9.20 0.02
N ASP A 152 -16.25 -9.45 -0.21
CA ASP A 152 -17.33 -9.16 0.75
C ASP A 152 -17.11 -9.94 2.06
N GLN A 153 -16.79 -11.23 1.97
CA GLN A 153 -16.48 -12.04 3.15
C GLN A 153 -15.24 -11.51 3.89
N ARG A 154 -14.21 -11.05 3.17
CA ARG A 154 -13.01 -10.45 3.79
C ARG A 154 -13.31 -9.13 4.49
N LEU A 155 -14.20 -8.30 3.93
CA LEU A 155 -14.64 -7.03 4.53
C LEU A 155 -15.62 -7.23 5.67
N ALA A 156 -16.37 -8.33 5.69
CA ALA A 156 -17.18 -8.73 6.84
C ALA A 156 -16.29 -9.11 8.04
N ASP A 157 -15.18 -9.81 7.79
CA ASP A 157 -14.20 -10.24 8.82
C ASP A 157 -13.35 -9.07 9.33
N ASP A 158 -12.71 -8.32 8.43
CA ASP A 158 -12.04 -7.07 8.77
C ASP A 158 -12.46 -5.96 7.79
N PRO A 159 -13.42 -5.11 8.21
CA PRO A 159 -13.89 -3.97 7.43
C PRO A 159 -12.80 -2.94 7.10
N GLY A 160 -11.67 -2.95 7.82
CA GLY A 160 -10.55 -2.04 7.64
C GLY A 160 -9.56 -2.49 6.55
N SER A 161 -9.83 -3.57 5.83
CA SER A 161 -8.94 -4.02 4.75
C SER A 161 -9.03 -3.14 3.50
N GLU A 162 -8.16 -2.14 3.39
CA GLU A 162 -8.02 -1.31 2.20
C GLU A 162 -7.85 -2.13 0.91
N PRO A 163 -6.97 -3.15 0.83
CA PRO A 163 -6.80 -3.93 -0.40
C PRO A 163 -8.05 -4.72 -0.79
N ALA A 164 -8.82 -5.25 0.17
CA ALA A 164 -10.06 -5.96 -0.13
C ALA A 164 -11.15 -5.01 -0.63
N PHE A 165 -11.24 -3.81 -0.06
CA PHE A 165 -12.16 -2.77 -0.49
C PHE A 165 -11.86 -2.30 -1.92
N LEU A 166 -10.59 -2.03 -2.23
CA LEU A 166 -10.19 -1.62 -3.59
C LEU A 166 -10.48 -2.69 -4.63
N ARG A 167 -10.13 -3.95 -4.35
CA ARG A 167 -10.47 -5.07 -5.25
C ARG A 167 -11.98 -5.23 -5.43
N ARG A 168 -12.76 -5.04 -4.37
CA ARG A 168 -14.22 -5.05 -4.45
C ARG A 168 -14.73 -3.95 -5.38
N LEU A 169 -14.23 -2.73 -5.28
CA LEU A 169 -14.59 -1.63 -6.20
C LEU A 169 -14.23 -1.95 -7.65
N ASP A 170 -13.06 -2.53 -7.90
CA ASP A 170 -12.65 -2.96 -9.25
C ASP A 170 -13.62 -4.02 -9.82
N VAL A 171 -14.00 -5.01 -9.00
CA VAL A 171 -14.96 -6.06 -9.38
C VAL A 171 -16.34 -5.47 -9.67
N LEU A 172 -16.86 -4.59 -8.81
CA LEU A 172 -18.16 -3.95 -9.03
C LEU A 172 -18.15 -3.07 -10.30
N THR A 173 -17.05 -2.38 -10.56
CA THR A 173 -16.86 -1.61 -11.80
C THR A 173 -16.90 -2.55 -13.02
N ALA A 174 -16.20 -3.68 -12.96
CA ALA A 174 -16.19 -4.68 -14.04
C ALA A 174 -17.56 -5.35 -14.25
N LEU A 175 -18.38 -5.47 -13.20
CA LEU A 175 -19.77 -5.93 -13.26
C LEU A 175 -20.74 -4.85 -13.77
N GLY A 176 -20.27 -3.63 -14.05
CA GLY A 176 -21.09 -2.55 -14.60
C GLY A 176 -21.94 -1.81 -13.58
N HIS A 177 -21.56 -1.82 -12.30
CA HIS A 177 -22.26 -1.03 -11.29
C HIS A 177 -22.17 0.48 -11.58
N ASP A 178 -23.23 1.20 -11.21
CA ASP A 178 -23.34 2.65 -11.39
C ASP A 178 -22.16 3.41 -10.74
N PRO A 179 -21.41 4.24 -11.49
CA PRO A 179 -20.31 5.04 -10.97
C PRO A 179 -20.69 5.93 -9.78
N ALA A 180 -21.91 6.48 -9.75
CA ALA A 180 -22.34 7.31 -8.63
C ALA A 180 -22.55 6.47 -7.36
N GLY A 181 -23.06 5.25 -7.48
CA GLY A 181 -23.11 4.25 -6.42
C GLY A 181 -21.72 3.89 -5.87
N LEU A 182 -20.77 3.59 -6.76
CA LEU A 182 -19.39 3.27 -6.39
C LEU A 182 -18.70 4.43 -5.68
N PHE A 183 -18.91 5.67 -6.15
CA PHE A 183 -18.39 6.84 -5.49
C PHE A 183 -18.97 7.04 -4.08
N ARG A 184 -20.27 6.76 -3.87
CA ARG A 184 -20.88 6.81 -2.53
C ARG A 184 -20.24 5.77 -1.60
N GLU A 185 -19.96 4.56 -2.07
CA GLU A 185 -19.27 3.54 -1.28
C GLU A 185 -17.83 3.95 -0.95
N LEU A 186 -17.09 4.50 -1.94
CA LEU A 186 -15.74 5.03 -1.75
C LEU A 186 -15.72 6.18 -0.72
N ALA A 187 -16.65 7.12 -0.84
CA ALA A 187 -16.80 8.22 0.11
C ALA A 187 -17.09 7.72 1.53
N ALA A 188 -17.97 6.73 1.68
CA ALA A 188 -18.28 6.11 2.96
C ALA A 188 -17.06 5.40 3.56
N HIS A 189 -16.26 4.72 2.73
CA HIS A 189 -15.03 4.06 3.17
C HIS A 189 -13.96 5.06 3.60
N VAL A 190 -13.72 6.13 2.84
CA VAL A 190 -12.78 7.20 3.19
C VAL A 190 -13.22 7.92 4.47
N ALA A 191 -14.53 8.19 4.63
CA ALA A 191 -15.05 8.78 5.87
C ALA A 191 -14.83 7.85 7.07
N ARG A 192 -14.92 6.53 6.87
CA ARG A 192 -14.71 5.52 7.92
C ARG A 192 -13.22 5.33 8.23
N PHE A 193 -12.38 5.30 7.22
CA PHE A 193 -10.96 4.98 7.28
C PHE A 193 -10.13 6.03 6.52
N PRO A 194 -10.05 7.27 7.05
CA PRO A 194 -9.41 8.40 6.35
C PRO A 194 -7.90 8.24 6.20
N TYR A 195 -7.32 7.20 6.81
CA TYR A 195 -5.92 6.86 6.74
C TYR A 195 -5.57 5.84 5.64
N HIS A 196 -6.56 5.35 4.91
CA HIS A 196 -6.38 4.49 3.75
C HIS A 196 -5.97 5.32 2.53
N ARG A 197 -4.67 5.35 2.26
CA ARG A 197 -4.03 6.26 1.30
C ARG A 197 -4.55 6.06 -0.13
N ASP A 198 -4.68 4.82 -0.57
CA ASP A 198 -5.00 4.50 -1.96
C ASP A 198 -6.50 4.72 -2.24
N THR A 199 -7.36 4.50 -1.25
CA THR A 199 -8.78 4.90 -1.33
C THR A 199 -8.95 6.41 -1.32
N LEU A 200 -8.15 7.14 -0.53
CA LEU A 200 -8.14 8.60 -0.52
C LEU A 200 -7.71 9.17 -1.89
N LEU A 201 -6.69 8.56 -2.50
CA LEU A 201 -6.24 8.85 -3.87
C LEU A 201 -7.39 8.76 -4.88
N LEU A 202 -8.09 7.63 -4.89
CA LEU A 202 -9.21 7.41 -5.80
C LEU A 202 -10.37 8.37 -5.53
N TYR A 203 -10.67 8.62 -4.25
CA TYR A 203 -11.74 9.52 -3.85
C TYR A 203 -11.48 10.94 -4.34
N TRP A 204 -10.25 11.43 -4.16
CA TRP A 204 -9.86 12.78 -4.53
C TRP A 204 -9.76 12.99 -6.05
N ALA A 205 -9.33 11.96 -6.78
CA ALA A 205 -9.25 11.99 -8.24
C ALA A 205 -10.62 11.88 -8.91
N SER A 206 -11.67 11.52 -8.17
CA SER A 206 -13.01 11.35 -8.73
C SER A 206 -13.62 12.69 -9.17
N PRO A 207 -14.22 12.77 -10.38
CA PRO A 207 -14.98 13.95 -10.81
C PRO A 207 -16.19 14.28 -9.92
N SER A 208 -16.67 13.30 -9.15
CA SER A 208 -17.79 13.50 -8.21
C SER A 208 -17.36 14.18 -6.91
N PHE A 209 -16.06 14.24 -6.63
CA PHE A 209 -15.54 14.95 -5.48
C PHE A 209 -15.65 16.46 -5.69
N ARG A 210 -16.41 17.13 -4.83
CA ARG A 210 -16.50 18.59 -4.83
C ARG A 210 -15.37 19.17 -3.99
N GLN A 211 -14.37 19.73 -4.67
CA GLN A 211 -13.34 20.50 -4.00
C GLN A 211 -13.97 21.73 -3.35
N THR A 212 -13.54 22.06 -2.13
CA THR A 212 -13.93 23.31 -1.52
C THR A 212 -13.40 24.47 -2.35
N THR A 213 -14.26 25.46 -2.60
CA THR A 213 -13.89 26.65 -3.36
C THR A 213 -12.75 27.37 -2.65
N LEU A 214 -11.68 27.62 -3.38
CA LEU A 214 -10.56 28.45 -2.91
C LEU A 214 -10.93 29.93 -3.09
N PRO A 215 -10.39 30.82 -2.24
CA PRO A 215 -10.60 32.26 -2.39
C PRO A 215 -10.10 32.76 -3.74
N ASP A 216 -10.63 33.89 -4.22
CA ASP A 216 -10.12 34.51 -5.45
C ASP A 216 -8.69 35.03 -5.23
N LEU A 217 -7.74 34.49 -6.00
CA LEU A 217 -6.33 34.88 -5.91
C LEU A 217 -6.15 36.36 -6.21
N LYS A 218 -6.89 36.91 -7.18
CA LYS A 218 -6.78 38.33 -7.54
C LYS A 218 -7.22 39.22 -6.37
N ALA A 219 -8.34 38.91 -5.74
CA ALA A 219 -8.79 39.62 -4.54
C ALA A 219 -7.73 39.63 -3.42
N LEU A 220 -7.03 38.51 -3.18
CA LEU A 220 -5.95 38.45 -2.19
C LEU A 220 -4.72 39.28 -2.58
N LEU A 221 -4.38 39.33 -3.87
CA LEU A 221 -3.30 40.18 -4.38
C LEU A 221 -3.61 41.67 -4.26
N ASP A 222 -4.85 42.05 -4.55
CA ASP A 222 -5.34 43.44 -4.52
C ASP A 222 -5.28 44.05 -3.09
N LEU A 223 -5.29 43.21 -2.04
CA LEU A 223 -5.08 43.66 -0.65
C LEU A 223 -3.68 44.25 -0.41
N ASN A 224 -2.73 43.94 -1.29
CA ASN A 224 -1.42 44.58 -1.31
C ASN A 224 -0.58 44.42 -0.03
N TRP A 225 -0.90 43.45 0.82
CA TRP A 225 -0.29 43.27 2.12
C TRP A 225 1.07 42.54 2.02
N GLY A 226 1.94 42.77 3.02
CA GLY A 226 3.21 42.07 3.20
C GLY A 226 4.28 42.37 2.14
N LYS A 227 4.15 43.43 1.33
CA LYS A 227 5.09 43.75 0.25
C LYS A 227 6.54 43.94 0.70
N ASP A 228 6.74 44.45 1.91
CA ASP A 228 8.08 44.72 2.46
C ASP A 228 8.75 43.47 3.05
N ALA A 229 8.01 42.36 3.20
CA ALA A 229 8.57 41.09 3.64
C ALA A 229 9.22 40.33 2.47
N PRO A 230 10.20 39.44 2.69
CA PRO A 230 10.82 38.66 1.62
C PRO A 230 9.83 37.80 0.82
N ALA A 231 8.87 37.18 1.51
CA ALA A 231 7.77 36.43 0.94
C ALA A 231 6.49 36.63 1.76
N VAL A 232 5.35 36.27 1.20
CA VAL A 232 4.03 36.38 1.84
C VAL A 232 3.21 35.14 1.52
N PHE A 233 2.61 34.52 2.54
CA PHE A 233 1.51 33.57 2.29
C PHE A 233 0.27 34.35 1.90
N LEU A 234 -0.11 34.28 0.62
CA LEU A 234 -1.41 34.79 0.18
C LEU A 234 -2.54 33.92 0.76
N LEU A 235 -2.35 32.61 0.71
CA LEU A 235 -3.24 31.63 1.32
C LEU A 235 -2.43 30.64 2.14
N ASN A 236 -2.85 30.45 3.39
CA ASN A 236 -2.49 29.33 4.24
C ASN A 236 -3.77 28.60 4.62
N ARG A 237 -4.11 27.52 3.91
CA ARG A 237 -5.30 26.74 4.20
C ARG A 237 -4.96 25.31 4.58
N GLU A 238 -5.57 24.84 5.66
CA GLU A 238 -5.58 23.43 6.02
C GLU A 238 -7.01 22.94 6.25
N GLU A 239 -7.37 21.87 5.54
CA GLU A 239 -8.67 21.20 5.64
C GLU A 239 -8.48 19.82 6.27
N HIS A 240 -9.10 19.60 7.42
CA HIS A 240 -8.96 18.38 8.23
C HIS A 240 -10.24 17.57 8.11
N PHE A 241 -10.14 16.32 7.66
CA PHE A 241 -11.27 15.42 7.51
C PHE A 241 -11.15 14.31 8.56
N LEU A 242 -11.93 14.45 9.63
CA LEU A 242 -11.88 13.57 10.80
C LEU A 242 -12.82 12.37 10.63
N SER A 243 -12.46 11.23 11.21
CA SER A 243 -13.32 10.05 11.31
C SER A 243 -13.78 9.80 12.73
N SER A 244 -15.02 9.33 12.91
CA SER A 244 -15.55 8.87 14.19
C SER A 244 -14.83 7.63 14.73
N ARG A 245 -14.12 6.89 13.87
CA ARG A 245 -13.25 5.77 14.27
C ARG A 245 -11.82 6.19 14.63
N GLY A 246 -11.52 7.48 14.52
CA GLY A 246 -10.17 8.01 14.67
C GLY A 246 -9.41 8.01 13.34
N GLY A 247 -8.25 8.64 13.38
CA GLY A 247 -7.53 9.09 12.19
C GLY A 247 -8.17 10.32 11.53
N ALA A 248 -7.44 10.87 10.57
CA ALA A 248 -7.87 11.93 9.69
C ALA A 248 -7.00 11.93 8.43
N PHE A 249 -7.41 12.71 7.43
CA PHE A 249 -6.46 13.24 6.46
C PHE A 249 -6.54 14.75 6.44
N VAL A 250 -5.45 15.37 6.00
CA VAL A 250 -5.28 16.81 5.96
C VAL A 250 -4.93 17.21 4.55
N ARG A 251 -5.72 18.12 3.98
CA ARG A 251 -5.29 18.85 2.79
C ARG A 251 -4.63 20.13 3.21
N VAL A 252 -3.39 20.32 2.76
CA VAL A 252 -2.68 21.58 2.89
C VAL A 252 -2.73 22.27 1.52
N THR A 253 -3.08 23.55 1.50
CA THR A 253 -3.05 24.40 0.30
C THR A 253 -2.37 25.71 0.64
N ARG A 254 -1.25 26.01 -0.03
CA ARG A 254 -0.47 27.23 0.20
C ARG A 254 -0.22 27.96 -1.10
N TRP A 255 -0.41 29.28 -1.05
CA TRP A 255 -0.02 30.21 -2.11
C TRP A 255 0.99 31.19 -1.53
N VAL A 256 2.20 31.23 -2.07
CA VAL A 256 3.31 32.03 -1.54
C VAL A 256 3.79 33.00 -2.61
N ARG A 257 3.61 34.30 -2.40
CA ARG A 257 4.19 35.34 -3.26
C ARG A 257 5.62 35.62 -2.83
N LEU A 258 6.55 35.58 -3.78
CA LEU A 258 7.95 35.91 -3.58
C LEU A 258 8.13 37.40 -3.85
N ASN A 259 8.66 38.18 -2.91
CA ASN A 259 8.85 39.62 -3.13
C ASN A 259 10.32 39.99 -3.37
N THR A 260 11.28 39.13 -2.99
CA THR A 260 12.71 39.43 -3.07
C THR A 260 13.51 38.29 -3.69
N PRO A 261 14.72 38.56 -4.22
CA PRO A 261 15.63 37.52 -4.73
C PRO A 261 16.01 36.48 -3.67
N VAL A 262 16.07 36.85 -2.39
CA VAL A 262 16.37 35.92 -1.29
C VAL A 262 15.26 34.88 -1.15
N ALA A 263 13.99 35.31 -1.18
CA ALA A 263 12.86 34.38 -1.12
C ALA A 263 12.79 33.46 -2.35
N VAL A 264 13.20 33.96 -3.52
CA VAL A 264 13.36 33.18 -4.75
C VAL A 264 14.37 32.05 -4.57
N GLU A 265 15.51 32.33 -3.94
CA GLU A 265 16.52 31.32 -3.66
C GLU A 265 16.03 30.29 -2.62
N GLU A 266 15.43 30.75 -1.52
CA GLU A 266 14.92 29.88 -0.45
C GLU A 266 13.80 28.93 -0.91
N LEU A 267 12.90 29.41 -1.77
CA LEU A 267 11.79 28.61 -2.32
C LEU A 267 12.10 27.99 -3.68
N GLY A 268 13.32 28.16 -4.21
CA GLY A 268 13.77 27.51 -5.43
C GLY A 268 13.78 25.98 -5.35
N GLU A 269 13.89 25.45 -4.13
CA GLU A 269 13.73 24.03 -3.83
C GLU A 269 12.62 23.86 -2.79
N LEU A 270 11.49 23.32 -3.22
CA LEU A 270 10.34 23.07 -2.36
C LEU A 270 10.43 21.68 -1.77
N GLU A 271 10.66 21.59 -0.46
CA GLU A 271 10.59 20.35 0.30
C GLU A 271 9.15 20.12 0.79
N LEU A 272 8.55 19.02 0.37
CA LEU A 272 7.26 18.57 0.87
C LEU A 272 7.44 17.33 1.76
N PRO A 273 6.52 17.07 2.72
CA PRO A 273 6.62 15.90 3.57
C PRO A 273 6.72 14.61 2.74
N SER A 274 7.61 13.69 3.12
CA SER A 274 7.87 12.47 2.35
C SER A 274 6.69 11.50 2.32
N ASP A 275 5.76 11.64 3.26
CA ASP A 275 4.50 10.90 3.35
C ASP A 275 3.35 11.60 2.60
N ALA A 276 3.59 12.78 2.04
CA ALA A 276 2.55 13.56 1.39
C ALA A 276 2.19 13.00 0.01
N LEU A 277 0.90 13.02 -0.26
CA LEU A 277 0.36 12.81 -1.59
C LEU A 277 0.19 14.16 -2.27
N ILE A 278 1.01 14.41 -3.29
CA ILE A 278 1.06 15.71 -3.97
C ILE A 278 -0.15 15.86 -4.88
N LEU A 279 -0.88 16.98 -4.74
CA LEU A 279 -2.05 17.31 -5.55
C LEU A 279 -1.74 18.36 -6.62
N ASP A 280 -1.02 19.41 -6.23
CA ASP A 280 -0.64 20.53 -7.10
C ASP A 280 0.71 21.07 -6.64
N VAL A 281 1.61 21.34 -7.57
CA VAL A 281 2.83 22.12 -7.37
C VAL A 281 3.06 22.86 -8.67
N ARG A 282 3.16 24.18 -8.63
CA ARG A 282 3.41 25.02 -9.80
C ARG A 282 3.82 26.43 -9.41
N THR A 283 4.45 27.11 -10.34
CA THR A 283 4.72 28.55 -10.27
C THR A 283 3.73 29.29 -11.17
N LEU A 284 3.12 30.34 -10.67
CA LEU A 284 2.36 31.32 -11.44
C LEU A 284 3.17 32.61 -11.57
N LYS A 285 3.45 32.99 -12.80
CA LYS A 285 4.15 34.23 -13.16
C LYS A 285 3.24 35.44 -13.05
N ALA A 286 3.84 36.63 -12.98
CA ALA A 286 3.10 37.90 -12.95
C ALA A 286 2.22 38.14 -14.19
N ASP A 287 2.61 37.60 -15.35
CA ASP A 287 1.84 37.65 -16.61
C ASP A 287 0.71 36.60 -16.69
N GLY A 288 0.56 35.77 -15.65
CA GLY A 288 -0.40 34.67 -15.59
C GLY A 288 0.10 33.34 -16.15
N THR A 289 1.33 33.28 -16.68
CA THR A 289 1.93 32.03 -17.19
C THR A 289 2.16 31.04 -16.05
N VAL A 290 1.84 29.77 -16.28
CA VAL A 290 2.04 28.69 -15.30
C VAL A 290 3.21 27.80 -15.71
N TYR A 291 4.13 27.57 -14.77
CA TYR A 291 5.26 26.66 -14.93
C TYR A 291 5.14 25.44 -14.00
N PRO A 292 5.25 24.21 -14.51
CA PRO A 292 5.32 23.02 -13.67
C PRO A 292 6.70 22.92 -13.00
N PRO A 293 6.80 22.22 -11.85
CA PRO A 293 8.07 21.94 -11.20
C PRO A 293 8.90 20.94 -12.03
N SER A 294 10.21 21.00 -11.86
CA SER A 294 11.10 19.93 -12.27
C SER A 294 11.20 18.91 -11.12
N SER A 295 10.72 17.69 -11.33
CA SER A 295 10.90 16.57 -10.38
C SER A 295 12.03 15.64 -10.83
N THR A 296 12.93 15.28 -9.92
CA THR A 296 13.90 14.21 -10.15
C THR A 296 13.46 12.98 -9.35
N PRO A 297 13.30 11.78 -9.95
CA PRO A 297 12.77 10.60 -9.27
C PRO A 297 13.49 10.20 -7.97
N GLN A 298 14.73 10.64 -7.79
CA GLN A 298 15.60 10.31 -6.66
C GLN A 298 15.54 11.34 -5.51
N LYS A 299 14.90 12.50 -5.71
CA LYS A 299 14.82 13.58 -4.72
C LYS A 299 13.39 13.74 -4.22
N SER A 300 13.24 13.99 -2.92
CA SER A 300 11.96 14.34 -2.29
C SER A 300 11.61 15.84 -2.42
N SER A 301 12.47 16.64 -3.07
CA SER A 301 12.24 18.06 -3.34
C SER A 301 11.75 18.32 -4.76
N PHE A 302 11.00 19.40 -4.93
CA PHE A 302 10.59 19.94 -6.22
C PHE A 302 11.44 21.16 -6.56
N SER A 303 12.11 21.11 -7.70
CA SER A 303 12.92 22.24 -8.18
C SER A 303 12.04 23.20 -8.97
N LEU A 304 11.89 24.42 -8.45
CA LEU A 304 11.10 25.49 -9.05
C LEU A 304 12.04 26.43 -9.81
N ARG A 305 12.18 26.17 -11.12
CA ARG A 305 13.15 26.89 -11.95
C ARG A 305 12.62 28.23 -12.39
N ASN A 306 13.55 29.15 -12.66
CA ASN A 306 13.29 30.48 -13.19
C ASN A 306 12.31 31.29 -12.33
N LEU A 307 12.32 31.10 -11.01
CA LEU A 307 11.57 31.95 -10.09
C LEU A 307 12.10 33.38 -10.13
N GLU A 308 11.19 34.34 -10.05
CA GLU A 308 11.48 35.77 -10.04
C GLU A 308 10.66 36.47 -8.93
N PRO A 309 11.14 37.61 -8.39
CA PRO A 309 10.33 38.43 -7.52
C PRO A 309 9.01 38.83 -8.22
N GLY A 310 7.89 38.61 -7.53
CA GLY A 310 6.54 38.77 -8.04
C GLY A 310 5.82 37.44 -8.30
N ASP A 311 6.57 36.35 -8.50
CA ASP A 311 6.00 35.03 -8.75
C ASP A 311 5.24 34.48 -7.54
N ILE A 312 4.31 33.57 -7.82
CA ILE A 312 3.51 32.89 -6.81
C ILE A 312 3.77 31.39 -6.92
N VAL A 313 4.30 30.82 -5.84
CA VAL A 313 4.43 29.37 -5.68
C VAL A 313 3.14 28.82 -5.10
N ILE A 314 2.51 27.92 -5.83
CA ILE A 314 1.27 27.24 -5.42
C ILE A 314 1.61 25.78 -5.17
N PHE A 315 1.27 25.29 -3.98
CA PHE A 315 1.32 23.86 -3.71
C PHE A 315 0.16 23.39 -2.85
N SER A 316 -0.29 22.17 -3.13
CA SER A 316 -1.28 21.45 -2.34
C SER A 316 -0.92 19.98 -2.26
N TYR A 317 -1.15 19.40 -1.09
CA TYR A 317 -0.91 17.98 -0.85
C TYR A 317 -1.85 17.44 0.22
N LEU A 318 -2.04 16.13 0.23
CA LEU A 318 -2.74 15.38 1.27
C LEU A 318 -1.73 14.72 2.20
N ARG A 319 -2.04 14.70 3.50
CA ARG A 319 -1.34 13.88 4.49
C ARG A 319 -2.32 13.05 5.26
N VAL A 320 -1.92 11.83 5.57
CA VAL A 320 -2.68 10.94 6.42
C VAL A 320 -2.23 11.11 7.87
N ASN A 321 -3.19 11.32 8.76
CA ASN A 321 -3.00 11.25 10.20
C ASN A 321 -3.63 9.94 10.69
N ALA A 322 -2.79 8.96 11.03
CA ALA A 322 -3.29 7.68 11.54
C ALA A 322 -4.03 7.86 12.90
N PRO A 323 -4.95 6.94 13.24
CA PRO A 323 -5.55 6.89 14.57
C PRO A 323 -4.48 6.77 15.66
N VAL A 324 -4.77 7.31 16.84
CA VAL A 324 -3.82 7.25 17.96
C VAL A 324 -3.77 5.81 18.51
N PRO A 325 -2.59 5.16 18.54
CA PRO A 325 -2.48 3.80 19.06
C PRO A 325 -2.99 3.70 20.50
N GLY A 326 -3.81 2.68 20.78
CA GLY A 326 -4.40 2.45 22.11
C GLY A 326 -5.55 3.41 22.49
N LEU A 327 -5.93 4.33 21.61
CA LEU A 327 -7.03 5.28 21.85
C LEU A 327 -8.03 5.26 20.69
N PRO A 328 -8.91 4.24 20.63
CA PRO A 328 -9.89 4.11 19.56
C PRO A 328 -10.84 5.32 19.52
N GLY A 329 -11.21 5.76 18.31
CA GLY A 329 -12.10 6.92 18.14
C GLY A 329 -11.46 8.28 18.46
N ARG A 330 -10.15 8.32 18.69
CA ARG A 330 -9.42 9.57 18.94
C ARG A 330 -8.41 9.87 17.85
N THR A 331 -8.32 11.16 17.52
CA THR A 331 -7.33 11.72 16.61
C THR A 331 -6.75 12.96 17.25
N TRP A 332 -5.43 13.08 17.26
CA TRP A 332 -4.81 14.37 17.51
C TRP A 332 -4.94 15.19 16.23
N GLY A 333 -5.74 16.25 16.28
CA GLY A 333 -5.66 17.29 15.25
C GLY A 333 -4.26 17.89 15.29
N PRO A 334 -3.63 18.15 14.13
CA PRO A 334 -2.34 18.83 14.12
C PRO A 334 -2.51 20.28 14.58
N ARG A 335 -1.41 20.89 15.00
CA ARG A 335 -1.38 22.30 15.35
C ARG A 335 -1.47 23.12 14.07
N PHE A 336 -2.48 23.98 13.98
CA PHE A 336 -2.57 24.99 12.94
C PHE A 336 -2.11 26.35 13.46
N GLN A 337 -1.25 27.03 12.70
CA GLN A 337 -0.82 28.39 13.01
C GLN A 337 -1.54 29.37 12.08
N LEU A 338 -2.42 30.19 12.67
CA LEU A 338 -3.12 31.27 11.96
C LEU A 338 -2.16 32.40 11.55
N SER A 339 -1.07 32.58 12.30
CA SER A 339 0.01 33.52 11.99
C SER A 339 1.31 32.75 11.84
N HIS A 340 1.91 32.80 10.66
CA HIS A 340 3.20 32.16 10.41
C HIS A 340 4.35 33.05 10.91
N ARG A 341 5.40 32.45 11.50
CA ARG A 341 6.52 33.22 12.09
C ARG A 341 7.51 33.75 11.05
N ALA A 342 7.74 32.99 9.97
CA ALA A 342 8.75 33.36 8.97
C ALA A 342 8.26 34.44 8.01
N PHE A 343 6.98 34.39 7.63
CA PHE A 343 6.41 35.24 6.60
C PHE A 343 5.01 35.69 7.02
N PRO A 344 4.62 36.95 6.75
CA PRO A 344 3.25 37.40 6.96
C PRO A 344 2.27 36.57 6.13
N THR A 345 1.03 36.46 6.62
CA THR A 345 -0.03 35.67 5.98
C THR A 345 -1.25 36.56 5.76
N VAL A 346 -1.71 36.64 4.51
CA VAL A 346 -2.89 37.44 4.12
C VAL A 346 -4.17 36.76 4.60
N LEU A 347 -4.35 35.51 4.22
CA LEU A 347 -5.50 34.71 4.64
C LEU A 347 -5.02 33.36 5.18
N ALA A 348 -5.40 33.07 6.42
CA ALA A 348 -5.23 31.77 7.05
C ALA A 348 -6.61 31.14 7.29
N GLU A 349 -6.84 29.95 6.74
CA GLU A 349 -8.08 29.21 6.90
C GLU A 349 -7.79 27.85 7.54
N TRP A 350 -8.49 27.56 8.65
CA TRP A 350 -8.49 26.24 9.25
C TRP A 350 -9.90 25.66 9.18
N VAL A 351 -10.08 24.68 8.30
CA VAL A 351 -11.37 24.04 8.06
C VAL A 351 -11.33 22.65 8.66
N VAL A 352 -12.33 22.33 9.49
CA VAL A 352 -12.47 21.01 10.12
C VAL A 352 -13.78 20.39 9.70
N HIS A 353 -13.70 19.32 8.91
CA HIS A 353 -14.80 18.45 8.57
C HIS A 353 -14.85 17.30 9.56
N ALA A 354 -15.93 17.20 10.32
CA ALA A 354 -16.11 16.16 11.32
C ALA A 354 -17.53 15.58 11.27
N PRO A 355 -17.71 14.30 11.59
CA PRO A 355 -19.04 13.73 11.84
C PRO A 355 -19.76 14.51 12.94
N LEU A 356 -21.08 14.68 12.81
CA LEU A 356 -21.89 15.44 13.78
C LEU A 356 -21.83 14.87 15.20
N ASP A 357 -21.59 13.57 15.32
CA ASP A 357 -21.49 12.83 16.58
C ASP A 357 -20.07 12.81 17.17
N LEU A 358 -19.08 13.38 16.49
CA LEU A 358 -17.70 13.45 16.97
C LEU A 358 -17.46 14.71 17.81
N PRO A 359 -17.24 14.60 19.13
CA PRO A 359 -17.00 15.77 19.97
C PRO A 359 -15.66 16.44 19.61
N LEU A 360 -15.69 17.72 19.25
CA LEU A 360 -14.49 18.51 18.94
C LEU A 360 -14.04 19.32 20.14
N VAL A 361 -12.77 19.14 20.53
CA VAL A 361 -12.13 19.93 21.59
C VAL A 361 -11.02 20.76 20.97
N LEU A 362 -11.22 22.07 20.88
CA LEU A 362 -10.21 23.01 20.42
C LEU A 362 -9.39 23.51 21.62
N ARG A 363 -8.06 23.50 21.47
CA ARG A 363 -7.12 23.99 22.48
C ARG A 363 -6.29 25.14 21.91
N PRO A 364 -6.75 26.39 22.04
CA PRO A 364 -6.02 27.51 21.49
C PRO A 364 -4.84 27.91 22.33
N GLU A 365 -3.74 28.23 21.66
CA GLU A 365 -2.58 28.94 22.23
C GLU A 365 -2.68 30.41 21.78
N GLY A 366 -3.55 31.19 22.44
CA GLY A 366 -3.81 32.60 22.12
C GLY A 366 -5.29 32.90 21.84
N ARG A 367 -5.57 34.05 21.22
CA ARG A 367 -6.92 34.46 20.87
C ARG A 367 -7.40 33.70 19.62
N LEU A 368 -8.47 32.93 19.74
CA LEU A 368 -9.14 32.35 18.58
C LEU A 368 -9.94 33.43 17.82
N PRO A 369 -9.92 33.40 16.48
CA PRO A 369 -10.90 34.13 15.69
C PRO A 369 -12.29 33.53 15.90
N GLU A 370 -13.30 34.23 15.40
CA GLU A 370 -14.68 33.73 15.40
C GLU A 370 -14.77 32.41 14.61
N ILE A 371 -15.42 31.41 15.21
CA ILE A 371 -15.59 30.09 14.60
C ILE A 371 -16.91 30.09 13.82
N GLN A 372 -16.82 29.95 12.51
CA GLN A 372 -17.98 29.72 11.66
C GLN A 372 -18.30 28.22 11.62
N ARG A 373 -19.57 27.87 11.81
CA ARG A 373 -20.06 26.49 11.74
C ARG A 373 -21.11 26.36 10.64
N THR A 374 -20.91 25.40 9.77
CA THR A 374 -21.87 25.00 8.73
C THR A 374 -22.22 23.54 8.97
N ILE A 375 -23.52 23.21 8.98
CA ILE A 375 -24.05 21.85 9.17
C ILE A 375 -24.40 21.25 7.82
#